data_AF-A0A4Y9XLR2-F1
#
_entry.id   AF-A0A4Y9XLR2-F1
#
_cell.length_a   1.000
_cell.length_b   1.000
_cell.length_c   1.000
_cell.angle_alpha   90.00
_cell.angle_beta   90.00
_cell.angle_gamma   90.00
#
_symmetry.space_group_name_H-M   'P 1'
#
loop_
_entity.id
_entity.type
_entity.pdbx_description
1 polymer ?
#
loop_
_entity_poly.entity_id
_entity_poly.type
_entity_poly.pdbx_seq_one_letter_code
_entity_poly.pdbx_strand_id
1 'polypeptide(L)'
;YFPVSQNLLNSILRDEDVAHVFNISPDEQEVVEHNGSCYVIGRSGTGKTTTMLFKMFGIERAWQKSGCPEPCPRQVFVTKSRMLARKVEEYFMQLIKSLLLADTVPDHVVDLMRRWEERDQAGMYDVEELDVWRTDLPAKFSELQDYHFPLFITFDELCSLVQEDIVPRDTRPARHVRRNNREGPWSSTYQDEMRLKKVITFEVFRTQYWPHLPQHLTKGLAPSLVFGEFIGVIKGSEMTLKAKDHVLTPEAYCPRSYATSSGMGDILYQLFQAYCKLKRKRDERDQADRTHEVLDAVKQKGLLGCKIDYLYVDEVQDNLLIDTLLLRSICRNSNGLFWAGDTAQTISVGSAFQFNELKAFLFRMEALWPSAIDILDRERGIVDGKKPLFVSILDASHLKSFFTSGSDTPIELGHNQCILVRDDAARARLKQEVGDIGVILTLYNSKGLEFDDVIIWNFFEDSTFETSRWRQLIVCVLGKESTTCPSFDESRLIGLSSEVCRAHQ
;
A
#
# COMPACT_ATOMS: atom_id res chain seq x y z
N TYR A 1 5.01 -21.26 17.92
CA TYR A 1 6.14 -21.96 18.59
C TYR A 1 7.44 -21.32 18.12
N PHE A 2 8.29 -20.87 19.03
CA PHE A 2 9.61 -20.32 18.69
C PHE A 2 10.67 -21.42 18.71
N PRO A 3 11.54 -21.52 17.68
CA PRO A 3 12.68 -22.42 17.73
C PRO A 3 13.67 -21.95 18.81
N VAL A 4 14.10 -22.88 19.67
CA VAL A 4 15.08 -22.58 20.72
C VAL A 4 16.41 -22.19 20.07
N SER A 5 16.82 -20.94 20.26
CA SER A 5 18.07 -20.39 19.72
C SER A 5 18.89 -19.73 20.82
N GLN A 6 20.20 -19.58 20.60
CA GLN A 6 21.08 -18.90 21.56
C GLN A 6 20.62 -17.46 21.83
N ASN A 7 20.10 -16.76 20.81
CA ASN A 7 19.59 -15.40 20.97
C ASN A 7 18.33 -15.36 21.84
N LEU A 8 17.42 -16.34 21.69
CA LEU A 8 16.24 -16.48 22.57
C LEU A 8 16.67 -16.73 24.01
N LEU A 9 17.65 -17.61 24.24
CA LEU A 9 18.18 -17.87 25.58
C LEU A 9 18.83 -16.61 26.17
N ASN A 10 19.63 -15.89 25.39
CA ASN A 10 20.27 -14.65 25.82
C ASN A 10 19.24 -13.55 26.12
N SER A 11 18.15 -13.46 25.36
CA SER A 11 17.04 -12.52 25.62
C SER A 11 16.38 -12.78 26.96
N ILE A 12 16.06 -14.05 27.24
CA ILE A 12 15.47 -14.49 28.52
C ILE A 12 16.44 -14.21 29.68
N LEU A 13 17.74 -14.46 29.49
CA LEU A 13 18.76 -14.22 30.52
C LEU A 13 19.00 -12.73 30.79
N ARG A 14 18.76 -11.86 29.81
CA ARG A 14 18.94 -10.40 29.92
C ARG A 14 17.65 -9.65 30.26
N ASP A 15 16.52 -10.34 30.38
CA ASP A 15 15.18 -9.75 30.57
C ASP A 15 14.84 -8.70 29.49
N GLU A 16 15.30 -8.95 28.26
CA GLU A 16 15.04 -8.10 27.10
C GLU A 16 13.88 -8.70 26.29
N ASP A 17 12.86 -7.89 26.00
CA ASP A 17 11.78 -8.26 25.09
C ASP A 17 12.22 -8.00 23.64
N VAL A 18 12.52 -9.08 22.91
CA VAL A 18 13.08 -9.04 21.56
C VAL A 18 12.31 -9.96 20.62
N ALA A 19 12.00 -9.47 19.42
CA ALA A 19 11.31 -10.26 18.42
C ALA A 19 12.19 -11.41 17.93
N HIS A 20 11.60 -12.60 17.83
CA HIS A 20 12.28 -13.80 17.35
C HIS A 20 11.58 -14.35 16.10
N VAL A 21 12.39 -14.88 15.19
CA VAL A 21 11.90 -15.69 14.06
C VAL A 21 11.15 -16.88 14.64
N PHE A 22 9.85 -16.95 14.38
CA PHE A 22 9.01 -18.07 14.79
C PHE A 22 8.96 -19.14 13.71
N ASN A 23 8.49 -20.35 14.06
CA ASN A 23 8.30 -21.40 13.08
C ASN A 23 7.20 -20.99 12.09
N ILE A 24 7.60 -20.85 10.84
CA ILE A 24 6.73 -20.68 9.68
C ILE A 24 6.36 -22.05 9.11
N SER A 25 5.31 -22.09 8.31
CA SER A 25 4.90 -23.29 7.58
C SER A 25 5.97 -23.74 6.57
N PRO A 26 5.95 -25.02 6.13
CA PRO A 26 6.88 -25.51 5.10
C PRO A 26 6.85 -24.68 3.82
N ASP A 27 5.67 -24.26 3.37
CA ASP A 27 5.49 -23.46 2.15
C ASP A 27 6.08 -22.04 2.32
N GLU A 28 5.85 -21.41 3.47
CA GLU A 28 6.48 -20.12 3.80
C GLU A 28 7.99 -20.24 3.92
N GLN A 29 8.51 -21.36 4.43
CA GLN A 29 9.94 -21.62 4.53
C GLN A 29 10.58 -21.76 3.15
N GLU A 30 9.92 -22.47 2.22
CA GLU A 30 10.37 -22.57 0.83
C GLU A 30 10.50 -21.18 0.20
N VAL A 31 9.51 -20.31 0.39
CA VAL A 31 9.54 -18.92 -0.10
C VAL A 31 10.71 -18.12 0.49
N VAL A 32 10.93 -18.22 1.80
CA VAL A 32 12.02 -17.52 2.50
C VAL A 32 13.39 -17.98 2.02
N GLU A 33 13.59 -19.29 1.87
CA GLU A 33 14.86 -19.91 1.49
C GLU A 33 15.13 -19.91 -0.02
N HIS A 34 14.12 -19.58 -0.84
CA HIS A 34 14.25 -19.57 -2.29
C HIS A 34 15.32 -18.55 -2.76
N ASN A 35 16.28 -18.98 -3.58
CA ASN A 35 17.40 -18.11 -4.02
C ASN A 35 17.06 -17.19 -5.21
N GLY A 36 15.95 -17.45 -5.89
CA GLY A 36 15.44 -16.65 -7.00
C GLY A 36 14.39 -15.64 -6.56
N SER A 37 13.93 -14.85 -7.53
CA SER A 37 12.79 -13.95 -7.33
C SER A 37 11.53 -14.73 -6.96
N CYS A 38 10.72 -14.16 -6.07
CA CYS A 38 9.50 -14.78 -5.55
C CYS A 38 8.26 -13.99 -5.95
N TYR A 39 7.20 -14.72 -6.30
CA TYR A 39 5.89 -14.17 -6.66
C TYR A 39 4.83 -14.82 -5.78
N VAL A 40 4.52 -14.18 -4.66
CA VAL A 40 3.69 -14.76 -3.61
C VAL A 40 2.27 -14.22 -3.70
N ILE A 41 1.32 -15.12 -3.91
CA ILE A 41 -0.12 -14.81 -3.86
C ILE A 41 -0.68 -15.47 -2.60
N GLY A 42 -1.34 -14.68 -1.77
CA GLY A 42 -1.94 -15.19 -0.54
C GLY A 42 -3.06 -14.27 -0.05
N ARG A 43 -3.95 -14.81 0.77
CA ARG A 43 -5.04 -14.03 1.39
C ARG A 43 -4.51 -13.12 2.50
N SER A 44 -5.37 -12.29 3.11
CA SER A 44 -5.03 -11.66 4.39
C SER A 44 -4.60 -12.71 5.41
N GLY A 45 -3.58 -12.42 6.21
CA GLY A 45 -3.11 -13.31 7.28
C GLY A 45 -2.26 -14.50 6.84
N THR A 46 -1.96 -14.67 5.54
CA THR A 46 -1.18 -15.83 5.04
C THR A 46 0.33 -15.60 5.05
N GLY A 47 0.84 -14.77 5.98
CA GLY A 47 2.27 -14.57 6.18
C GLY A 47 3.06 -13.95 5.01
N LYS A 48 2.42 -13.30 4.03
CA LYS A 48 3.10 -12.66 2.88
C LYS A 48 4.18 -11.67 3.33
N THR A 49 3.80 -10.71 4.16
CA THR A 49 4.72 -9.68 4.68
C THR A 49 5.76 -10.31 5.61
N THR A 50 5.36 -11.31 6.40
CA THR A 50 6.27 -12.08 7.28
C THR A 50 7.36 -12.79 6.50
N THR A 51 7.02 -13.49 5.41
CA THR A 51 8.01 -14.19 4.57
C THR A 51 8.97 -13.21 3.89
N MET A 52 8.50 -12.02 3.48
CA MET A 52 9.36 -10.95 2.98
C MET A 52 10.37 -10.50 4.04
N LEU A 53 9.91 -10.23 5.25
CA LEU A 53 10.74 -9.80 6.37
C LEU A 53 11.77 -10.86 6.77
N PHE A 54 11.37 -12.12 6.83
CA PHE A 54 12.27 -13.22 7.16
C PHE A 54 13.30 -13.46 6.07
N LYS A 55 12.94 -13.24 4.80
CA LYS A 55 13.90 -13.26 3.70
C LYS A 55 14.89 -12.11 3.80
N MET A 56 14.43 -10.89 4.06
CA MET A 56 15.31 -9.73 4.27
C MET A 56 16.31 -9.97 5.40
N PHE A 57 15.80 -10.51 6.52
CA PHE A 57 16.61 -10.86 7.68
C PHE A 57 17.57 -12.02 7.40
N GLY A 58 17.14 -13.00 6.60
CA GLY A 58 17.97 -14.12 6.14
C GLY A 58 19.16 -13.65 5.29
N ILE A 59 18.95 -12.71 4.37
CA ILE A 59 20.01 -12.10 3.56
C ILE A 59 21.01 -11.36 4.45
N GLU A 60 20.53 -10.58 5.42
CA GLU A 60 21.38 -9.88 6.39
C GLU A 60 22.27 -10.86 7.17
N ARG A 61 21.68 -11.94 7.70
CA ARG A 61 22.44 -12.98 8.42
C ARG A 61 23.44 -13.72 7.54
N ALA A 62 23.09 -13.99 6.29
CA ALA A 62 23.99 -14.64 5.34
C ALA A 62 25.19 -13.74 5.01
N TRP A 63 24.96 -12.45 4.83
CA TRP A 63 26.02 -11.46 4.62
C TRP A 63 26.94 -11.35 5.84
N GLN A 64 26.38 -11.30 7.05
CA GLN A 64 27.15 -11.30 8.30
C GLN A 64 28.03 -12.55 8.46
N LYS A 65 27.46 -13.74 8.21
CA LYS A 65 28.21 -15.01 8.26
C LYS A 65 29.32 -15.07 7.21
N SER A 66 29.22 -14.30 6.14
CA SER A 66 30.24 -14.19 5.10
C SER A 66 31.37 -13.22 5.46
N GLY A 67 31.36 -12.64 6.66
CA GLY A 67 32.36 -11.69 7.14
C GLY A 67 32.10 -10.23 6.75
N CYS A 68 30.83 -9.88 6.49
CA CYS A 68 30.40 -8.52 6.15
C CYS A 68 31.18 -7.89 4.96
N PRO A 69 31.28 -8.55 3.79
CA PRO A 69 32.02 -8.00 2.66
C PRO A 69 31.37 -6.72 2.13
N GLU A 70 32.14 -5.67 1.89
CA GLU A 70 31.62 -4.45 1.25
C GLU A 70 31.36 -4.67 -0.26
N PRO A 71 30.31 -4.04 -0.82
CA PRO A 71 29.30 -3.22 -0.14
C PRO A 71 28.20 -4.05 0.52
N CYS A 72 27.59 -3.50 1.57
CA CYS A 72 26.41 -4.10 2.21
C CYS A 72 25.23 -4.22 1.21
N PRO A 73 24.48 -5.34 1.19
CA PRO A 73 23.34 -5.51 0.29
C PRO A 73 22.28 -4.42 0.48
N ARG A 74 21.94 -3.71 -0.59
CA ARG A 74 20.89 -2.69 -0.58
C ARG A 74 19.51 -3.33 -0.70
N GLN A 75 18.84 -3.51 0.44
CA GLN A 75 17.49 -4.09 0.52
C GLN A 75 16.42 -3.00 0.64
N VAL A 76 15.37 -3.05 -0.18
CA VAL A 76 14.25 -2.08 -0.15
C VAL A 76 12.91 -2.78 -0.04
N PHE A 77 12.12 -2.40 0.97
CA PHE A 77 10.71 -2.73 1.09
C PHE A 77 9.85 -1.57 0.57
N VAL A 78 8.88 -1.90 -0.28
CA VAL A 78 7.98 -0.95 -0.93
C VAL A 78 6.53 -1.39 -0.75
N THR A 79 5.68 -0.45 -0.37
CA THR A 79 4.22 -0.63 -0.35
C THR A 79 3.53 0.69 -0.72
N LYS A 80 2.20 0.71 -0.87
CA LYS A 80 1.41 1.94 -0.98
C LYS A 80 1.04 2.53 0.38
N SER A 81 0.96 1.72 1.44
CA SER A 81 0.55 2.17 2.77
C SER A 81 1.74 2.67 3.60
N ARG A 82 1.72 3.95 3.98
CA ARG A 82 2.73 4.52 4.89
C ARG A 82 2.75 3.83 6.26
N MET A 83 1.56 3.53 6.78
CA MET A 83 1.41 2.83 8.06
C MET A 83 2.02 1.43 8.00
N LEU A 84 1.80 0.72 6.90
CA LEU A 84 2.39 -0.60 6.68
C LEU A 84 3.92 -0.50 6.57
N ALA A 85 4.45 0.42 5.76
CA ALA A 85 5.90 0.63 5.66
C ALA A 85 6.55 0.87 7.02
N ARG A 86 5.95 1.73 7.86
CA ARG A 86 6.42 2.00 9.21
C ARG A 86 6.36 0.76 10.11
N LYS A 87 5.22 0.05 10.15
CA LYS A 87 5.05 -1.13 11.00
C LYS A 87 5.99 -2.28 10.61
N VAL A 88 6.20 -2.45 9.31
CA VAL A 88 7.13 -3.45 8.77
C VAL A 88 8.57 -3.08 9.11
N GLU A 89 8.95 -1.80 9.05
CA GLU A 89 10.27 -1.35 9.50
C GLU A 89 10.46 -1.56 11.01
N GLU A 90 9.49 -1.19 11.84
CA GLU A 90 9.52 -1.41 13.29
C GLU A 90 9.76 -2.90 13.61
N TYR A 91 9.00 -3.80 12.98
CA TYR A 91 9.17 -5.24 13.17
C TYR A 91 10.53 -5.76 12.69
N PHE A 92 10.99 -5.30 11.51
CA PHE A 92 12.32 -5.66 11.01
C PHE A 92 13.42 -5.23 11.97
N MET A 93 13.35 -4.02 12.52
CA MET A 93 14.35 -3.53 13.46
C MET A 93 14.32 -4.31 14.77
N GLN A 94 13.15 -4.75 15.24
CA GLN A 94 13.07 -5.67 16.37
C GLN A 94 13.76 -7.02 16.08
N LEU A 95 13.64 -7.56 14.85
CA LEU A 95 14.37 -8.77 14.45
C LEU A 95 15.90 -8.52 14.43
N ILE A 96 16.34 -7.37 13.92
CA ILE A 96 17.77 -7.01 13.93
C ILE A 96 18.28 -6.82 15.36
N LYS A 97 17.47 -6.28 16.28
CA LYS A 97 17.83 -6.14 17.70
C LYS A 97 18.19 -7.49 18.33
N SER A 98 17.56 -8.57 17.87
CA SER A 98 17.91 -9.94 18.29
C SER A 98 19.35 -10.35 17.95
N LEU A 99 19.99 -9.67 16.99
CA LEU A 99 21.40 -9.90 16.64
C LEU A 99 22.36 -9.24 17.63
N LEU A 100 21.93 -8.18 18.35
CA LEU A 100 22.74 -7.55 19.41
C LEU A 100 22.98 -8.48 20.62
N LEU A 101 22.17 -9.54 20.73
CA LEU A 101 22.28 -10.54 21.78
C LEU A 101 23.40 -11.57 21.52
N ALA A 102 24.04 -11.54 20.34
CA ALA A 102 25.15 -12.43 20.01
C ALA A 102 26.45 -12.02 20.73
N ASP A 103 27.38 -12.97 20.91
CA ASP A 103 28.67 -12.72 21.56
C ASP A 103 29.57 -11.75 20.78
N THR A 104 29.36 -11.65 19.47
CA THR A 104 30.07 -10.72 18.59
C THR A 104 29.05 -10.01 17.72
N VAL A 105 28.90 -8.71 17.95
CA VAL A 105 27.96 -7.86 17.20
C VAL A 105 28.75 -7.08 16.14
N PRO A 106 28.37 -7.17 14.85
CA PRO A 106 29.01 -6.38 13.82
C PRO A 106 28.78 -4.87 14.02
N ASP A 107 29.80 -4.04 13.75
CA ASP A 107 29.75 -2.58 13.94
C ASP A 107 28.60 -1.93 13.15
N HIS A 108 28.28 -2.44 11.96
CA HIS A 108 27.20 -1.90 11.13
C HIS A 108 25.82 -2.11 11.76
N VAL A 109 25.61 -3.18 12.55
CA VAL A 109 24.35 -3.42 13.28
C VAL A 109 24.18 -2.40 14.39
N VAL A 110 25.27 -2.11 15.12
CA VAL A 110 25.27 -1.11 16.19
C VAL A 110 24.97 0.28 15.63
N ASP A 111 25.62 0.66 14.52
CA ASP A 111 25.35 1.94 13.87
C ASP A 111 23.92 2.03 13.31
N LEU A 112 23.41 0.95 12.69
CA LEU A 112 22.03 0.89 12.21
C LEU A 112 21.03 1.11 13.34
N MET A 113 21.22 0.42 14.47
CA MET A 113 20.34 0.53 15.65
C MET A 113 20.37 1.94 16.24
N ARG A 114 21.56 2.50 16.44
CA ARG A 114 21.73 3.87 16.94
C ARG A 114 20.98 4.88 16.06
N ARG A 115 21.14 4.81 14.73
CA ARG A 115 20.48 5.73 13.79
C ARG A 115 18.96 5.57 13.79
N TRP A 116 18.47 4.34 13.91
CA TRP A 116 17.04 4.08 14.01
C TRP A 116 16.44 4.67 15.30
N GLU A 117 17.09 4.46 16.44
CA GLU A 117 16.67 5.02 17.74
C GLU A 117 16.71 6.57 17.75
N GLU A 118 17.76 7.18 17.20
CA GLU A 118 17.87 8.64 17.06
C GLU A 118 16.72 9.21 16.21
N ARG A 119 16.35 8.51 15.13
CA ARG A 119 15.24 8.90 14.26
C ARG A 119 13.88 8.72 14.94
N ASP A 120 13.68 7.60 15.62
CA ASP A 120 12.41 7.30 16.31
C ASP A 120 12.14 8.30 17.44
N GLN A 121 13.18 8.65 18.22
CA GLN A 121 13.10 9.70 19.25
C GLN A 121 12.82 11.08 18.66
N ALA A 122 13.41 11.42 17.51
CA ALA A 122 13.14 12.69 16.82
C ALA A 122 11.70 12.75 16.27
N GLY A 123 11.08 11.60 15.99
CA GLY A 123 9.71 11.48 15.52
C GLY A 123 8.64 11.64 16.61
N MET A 124 8.97 11.60 17.90
CA MET A 124 7.97 11.67 18.98
C MET A 124 7.23 13.02 19.10
N TYR A 125 7.63 14.03 18.33
CA TYR A 125 6.92 15.31 18.21
C TYR A 125 5.98 15.27 17.00
N ASP A 126 4.73 14.86 17.25
CA ASP A 126 3.56 15.04 16.38
C ASP A 126 3.45 14.16 15.11
N VAL A 127 3.51 12.83 15.28
CA VAL A 127 3.41 11.86 14.16
C VAL A 127 2.00 11.75 13.55
N GLU A 128 0.97 12.26 14.23
CA GLU A 128 -0.40 12.16 13.74
C GLU A 128 -0.81 13.30 12.79
N GLU A 129 -0.17 14.48 12.91
CA GLU A 129 -0.40 15.64 12.02
C GLU A 129 0.71 15.87 10.99
N LEU A 130 1.92 15.33 11.18
CA LEU A 130 3.03 15.51 10.23
C LEU A 130 3.06 14.40 9.16
N ASP A 131 2.75 14.80 7.93
CA ASP A 131 2.88 13.99 6.69
C ASP A 131 4.29 13.43 6.40
N VAL A 132 5.31 13.78 7.20
CA VAL A 132 6.73 13.48 6.95
C VAL A 132 7.28 12.58 8.05
N TRP A 133 7.28 11.27 7.82
CA TRP A 133 7.79 10.29 8.78
C TRP A 133 9.26 9.89 8.53
N ARG A 134 9.78 10.13 7.32
CA ARG A 134 11.21 9.96 6.97
C ARG A 134 11.86 11.32 6.75
N THR A 135 12.62 11.79 7.72
CA THR A 135 13.38 13.04 7.66
C THR A 135 14.83 12.85 7.20
N ASP A 136 15.29 11.60 7.14
CA ASP A 136 16.66 11.16 6.88
C ASP A 136 16.98 10.95 5.39
N LEU A 137 15.97 10.92 4.53
CA LEU A 137 16.16 10.68 3.10
C LEU A 137 16.79 11.93 2.42
N PRO A 138 17.61 11.75 1.35
CA PRO A 138 18.38 12.82 0.66
C PRO A 138 17.54 13.85 -0.14
N ALA A 139 17.84 14.24 -1.38
CA ALA A 139 16.93 15.02 -2.24
C ALA A 139 16.64 14.33 -3.57
N LYS A 140 17.35 13.23 -3.86
CA LYS A 140 17.24 12.44 -5.09
C LYS A 140 17.53 10.97 -4.83
N PHE A 141 17.10 10.11 -5.74
CA PHE A 141 17.46 8.69 -5.70
C PHE A 141 18.98 8.50 -5.86
N SER A 142 19.63 9.30 -6.72
CA SER A 142 21.07 9.24 -6.93
C SER A 142 21.94 9.60 -5.73
N GLU A 143 21.35 10.24 -4.72
CA GLU A 143 22.02 10.65 -3.50
C GLU A 143 21.91 9.59 -2.38
N LEU A 144 21.18 8.48 -2.60
CA LEU A 144 21.06 7.39 -1.65
C LEU A 144 22.39 6.65 -1.43
N GLN A 145 22.94 6.84 -0.24
CA GLN A 145 24.11 6.14 0.31
C GLN A 145 23.74 4.84 1.04
N ASP A 146 24.74 4.01 1.31
CA ASP A 146 24.57 2.67 1.93
C ASP A 146 23.93 2.73 3.32
N TYR A 147 24.18 3.79 4.09
CA TYR A 147 23.56 3.96 5.41
C TYR A 147 22.03 4.17 5.36
N HIS A 148 21.43 4.54 4.22
CA HIS A 148 19.97 4.64 4.13
C HIS A 148 19.28 3.26 4.09
N PHE A 149 20.06 2.17 3.95
CA PHE A 149 19.55 0.82 3.84
C PHE A 149 19.70 0.05 5.18
N PRO A 150 18.80 -0.92 5.45
CA PRO A 150 17.63 -1.29 4.66
C PRO A 150 16.56 -0.19 4.64
N LEU A 151 15.92 -0.01 3.48
CA LEU A 151 15.00 1.09 3.24
C LEU A 151 13.55 0.58 3.23
N PHE A 152 12.69 1.18 4.03
CA PHE A 152 11.24 0.95 4.04
C PHE A 152 10.56 2.24 3.60
N ILE A 153 9.85 2.20 2.48
CA ILE A 153 9.38 3.42 1.80
C ILE A 153 8.09 3.15 1.03
N THR A 154 7.28 4.17 0.80
CA THR A 154 6.15 4.01 -0.12
C THR A 154 6.57 4.09 -1.59
N PHE A 155 5.79 3.49 -2.49
CA PHE A 155 6.02 3.64 -3.93
C PHE A 155 6.03 5.11 -4.36
N ASP A 156 5.12 5.93 -3.82
CA ASP A 156 4.99 7.34 -4.21
C ASP A 156 6.20 8.17 -3.77
N GLU A 157 6.76 7.89 -2.59
CA GLU A 157 8.01 8.50 -2.10
C GLU A 157 9.19 8.04 -2.96
N LEU A 158 9.34 6.73 -3.20
CA LEU A 158 10.42 6.18 -4.02
C LEU A 158 10.41 6.75 -5.45
N CYS A 159 9.23 6.81 -6.08
CA CYS A 159 9.03 7.44 -7.37
C CYS A 159 9.41 8.93 -7.34
N SER A 160 9.21 9.62 -6.20
CA SER A 160 9.61 11.04 -6.04
C SER A 160 11.12 11.18 -6.08
N LEU A 161 11.85 10.30 -5.39
CA LEU A 161 13.31 10.34 -5.37
C LEU A 161 13.86 10.22 -6.80
N VAL A 162 13.31 9.28 -7.59
CA VAL A 162 13.73 9.05 -8.98
C VAL A 162 13.31 10.22 -9.88
N GLN A 163 12.13 10.79 -9.65
CA GLN A 163 11.65 11.94 -10.41
C GLN A 163 12.55 13.18 -10.21
N GLU A 164 13.07 13.42 -9.01
CA GLU A 164 13.98 14.54 -8.73
C GLU A 164 15.34 14.42 -9.43
N ASP A 165 15.75 13.22 -9.84
CA ASP A 165 16.93 13.02 -10.69
C ASP A 165 16.71 13.47 -12.14
N ILE A 166 15.45 13.56 -12.56
CA ILE A 166 15.07 13.77 -13.97
C ILE A 166 14.85 15.25 -14.28
N VAL A 167 14.30 16.01 -13.33
CA VAL A 167 13.87 17.41 -13.52
C VAL A 167 15.09 18.34 -13.64
N PRO A 168 15.29 19.04 -14.78
CA PRO A 168 16.34 20.05 -14.92
C PRO A 168 16.11 21.23 -13.96
N ARG A 169 17.19 21.79 -13.38
CA ARG A 169 17.12 22.93 -12.45
C ARG A 169 16.42 24.17 -13.04
N ASP A 170 16.40 24.32 -14.36
CA ASP A 170 16.02 25.55 -15.06
C ASP A 170 14.52 25.71 -15.38
N THR A 171 13.69 24.67 -15.20
CA THR A 171 12.23 24.75 -15.40
C THR A 171 11.46 25.17 -14.14
N ARG A 172 12.16 25.45 -13.02
CA ARG A 172 11.53 25.93 -11.80
C ARG A 172 11.02 27.35 -12.02
N PRO A 173 9.72 27.66 -11.86
CA PRO A 173 9.27 29.04 -11.86
C PRO A 173 10.02 29.81 -10.76
N ALA A 174 10.55 30.98 -11.10
CA ALA A 174 11.47 31.81 -10.31
C ALA A 174 10.96 32.24 -8.91
N ARG A 175 9.78 31.80 -8.48
CA ARG A 175 9.19 32.08 -7.16
C ARG A 175 9.67 31.15 -6.04
N HIS A 176 10.35 30.03 -6.33
CA HIS A 176 10.94 29.17 -5.29
C HIS A 176 12.32 29.61 -4.78
N VAL A 177 12.91 30.66 -5.36
CA VAL A 177 14.25 31.15 -4.98
C VAL A 177 14.26 31.98 -3.68
N ARG A 178 13.09 32.24 -3.07
CA ARG A 178 12.99 32.81 -1.70
C ARG A 178 12.86 31.74 -0.60
N ARG A 179 13.47 30.56 -0.75
CA ARG A 179 13.72 29.67 0.39
C ARG A 179 15.08 30.03 1.00
N ASN A 180 15.06 31.05 1.87
CA ASN A 180 16.16 31.31 2.80
C ASN A 180 16.48 30.03 3.60
N ASN A 181 17.77 29.69 3.71
CA ASN A 181 18.44 28.92 4.77
C ASN A 181 17.57 28.28 5.87
N ARG A 182 16.68 27.36 5.50
CA ARG A 182 16.04 26.43 6.45
C ARG A 182 16.22 25.03 5.88
N GLU A 183 17.25 24.37 6.39
CA GLU A 183 17.38 22.92 6.49
C GLU A 183 16.05 22.40 7.08
N GLY A 184 15.20 21.85 6.22
CA GLY A 184 13.90 21.31 6.61
C GLY A 184 13.64 20.03 5.82
N PRO A 185 12.91 19.06 6.38
CA PRO A 185 12.92 17.66 5.92
C PRO A 185 12.49 17.48 4.46
N TRP A 186 13.17 16.60 3.73
CA TRP A 186 12.84 16.20 2.37
C TRP A 186 11.72 15.16 2.35
N SER A 187 10.50 15.65 2.12
CA SER A 187 9.35 14.78 1.78
C SER A 187 8.37 15.47 0.82
N SER A 188 8.73 16.66 0.32
CA SER A 188 7.69 17.59 -0.10
C SER A 188 7.42 17.70 -1.60
N THR A 189 8.12 17.12 -2.58
CA THR A 189 7.71 17.42 -3.98
C THR A 189 6.34 16.83 -4.32
N TYR A 190 6.15 15.51 -4.17
CA TYR A 190 4.83 14.91 -4.45
C TYR A 190 3.76 15.42 -3.48
N GLN A 191 4.11 15.58 -2.20
CA GLN A 191 3.17 16.11 -1.20
C GLN A 191 2.84 17.59 -1.43
N ASP A 192 3.80 18.41 -1.87
CA ASP A 192 3.57 19.80 -2.26
C ASP A 192 2.77 19.85 -3.55
N GLU A 193 3.01 18.97 -4.52
CA GLU A 193 2.15 18.85 -5.69
C GLU A 193 0.72 18.44 -5.30
N MET A 194 0.54 17.53 -4.32
CA MET A 194 -0.77 17.20 -3.75
C MET A 194 -1.40 18.39 -3.02
N ARG A 195 -0.64 19.12 -2.19
CA ARG A 195 -1.09 20.33 -1.46
C ARG A 195 -1.44 21.47 -2.40
N LEU A 196 -0.70 21.60 -3.50
CA LEU A 196 -0.95 22.52 -4.61
C LEU A 196 -2.07 22.03 -5.54
N LYS A 197 -2.73 20.90 -5.22
CA LYS A 197 -3.81 20.25 -5.99
C LYS A 197 -3.44 19.92 -7.44
N LYS A 198 -2.15 19.69 -7.73
CA LYS A 198 -1.67 19.31 -9.07
C LYS A 198 -1.79 17.81 -9.35
N VAL A 199 -1.96 16.98 -8.32
CA VAL A 199 -2.09 15.52 -8.46
C VAL A 199 -3.55 15.09 -8.35
N ILE A 200 -4.02 14.34 -9.34
CA ILE A 200 -5.37 13.81 -9.39
C ILE A 200 -5.42 12.47 -8.66
N THR A 201 -5.79 12.49 -7.39
CA THR A 201 -6.20 11.29 -6.65
C THR A 201 -7.63 10.89 -7.01
N PHE A 202 -8.06 9.69 -6.58
CA PHE A 202 -9.47 9.33 -6.71
C PHE A 202 -10.40 10.34 -6.02
N GLU A 203 -10.00 10.89 -4.86
CA GLU A 203 -10.83 11.85 -4.16
C GLU A 203 -10.95 13.18 -4.91
N VAL A 204 -9.83 13.67 -5.48
CA VAL A 204 -9.84 14.83 -6.38
C VAL A 204 -10.68 14.54 -7.63
N PHE A 205 -10.57 13.35 -8.21
CA PHE A 205 -11.40 12.95 -9.34
C PHE A 205 -12.89 12.95 -8.97
N ARG A 206 -13.27 12.31 -7.86
CA ARG A 206 -14.65 12.17 -7.39
C ARG A 206 -15.29 13.52 -7.10
N THR A 207 -14.56 14.43 -6.46
CA THR A 207 -15.11 15.71 -6.00
C THR A 207 -14.98 16.82 -7.05
N GLN A 208 -13.90 16.84 -7.82
CA GLN A 208 -13.57 17.97 -8.71
C GLN A 208 -13.64 17.65 -10.20
N TYR A 209 -13.65 16.38 -10.62
CA TYR A 209 -13.74 16.00 -12.04
C TYR A 209 -15.11 15.40 -12.37
N TRP A 210 -15.52 14.39 -11.62
CA TRP A 210 -16.74 13.62 -11.85
C TRP A 210 -17.99 14.49 -12.04
N PRO A 211 -18.25 15.53 -11.23
CA PRO A 211 -19.44 16.38 -11.40
C PRO A 211 -19.46 17.16 -12.72
N HIS A 212 -18.30 17.38 -13.33
CA HIS A 212 -18.13 18.14 -14.57
C HIS A 212 -17.99 17.26 -15.81
N LEU A 213 -18.04 15.93 -15.66
CA LEU A 213 -18.11 15.00 -16.78
C LEU A 213 -19.53 14.99 -17.38
N PRO A 214 -19.69 14.61 -18.67
CA PRO A 214 -21.00 14.57 -19.32
C PRO A 214 -22.00 13.67 -18.56
N GLN A 215 -23.00 14.30 -17.94
CA GLN A 215 -23.95 13.64 -17.02
C GLN A 215 -24.76 12.51 -17.68
N HIS A 216 -24.97 12.57 -19.00
CA HIS A 216 -25.65 11.51 -19.74
C HIS A 216 -24.79 10.24 -19.89
N LEU A 217 -23.47 10.36 -19.80
CA LEU A 217 -22.52 9.23 -19.88
C LEU A 217 -22.16 8.68 -18.50
N THR A 218 -22.24 9.48 -17.44
CA THR A 218 -21.94 9.02 -16.06
C THR A 218 -23.10 8.29 -15.38
N LYS A 219 -24.32 8.36 -15.95
CA LYS A 219 -25.52 7.79 -15.35
C LYS A 219 -25.39 6.27 -15.20
N GLY A 220 -25.47 5.79 -13.96
CA GLY A 220 -25.39 4.36 -13.63
C GLY A 220 -23.97 3.81 -13.52
N LEU A 221 -22.94 4.65 -13.67
CA LEU A 221 -21.54 4.25 -13.50
C LEU A 221 -21.02 4.66 -12.12
N ALA A 222 -20.24 3.77 -11.50
CA ALA A 222 -19.53 4.08 -10.27
C ALA A 222 -18.25 4.88 -10.60
N PRO A 223 -18.03 6.06 -9.98
CA PRO A 223 -16.83 6.87 -10.24
C PRO A 223 -15.53 6.10 -10.03
N SER A 224 -15.48 5.21 -9.04
CA SER A 224 -14.31 4.40 -8.71
C SER A 224 -13.92 3.43 -9.82
N LEU A 225 -14.90 2.76 -10.42
CA LEU A 225 -14.69 1.83 -11.53
C LEU A 225 -14.24 2.57 -12.79
N VAL A 226 -14.87 3.71 -13.09
CA VAL A 226 -14.47 4.55 -14.22
C VAL A 226 -13.05 5.08 -14.06
N PHE A 227 -12.69 5.54 -12.86
CA PHE A 227 -11.32 5.97 -12.57
C PHE A 227 -10.31 4.82 -12.68
N GLY A 228 -10.69 3.62 -12.22
CA GLY A 228 -9.92 2.38 -12.42
C GLY A 228 -9.64 2.04 -13.88
N GLU A 229 -10.65 2.17 -14.74
CA GLU A 229 -10.49 1.97 -16.19
C GLU A 229 -9.59 3.04 -16.81
N PHE A 230 -9.73 4.32 -16.41
CA PHE A 230 -8.91 5.41 -16.95
C PHE A 230 -7.44 5.23 -16.61
N ILE A 231 -7.14 5.09 -15.32
CA ILE A 231 -5.76 5.11 -14.83
C ILE A 231 -5.15 3.73 -14.93
N GLY A 232 -5.87 2.68 -14.57
CA GLY A 232 -5.38 1.30 -14.56
C GLY A 232 -5.25 0.67 -15.94
N VAL A 233 -6.23 0.90 -16.84
CA VAL A 233 -6.27 0.22 -18.15
C VAL A 233 -5.80 1.14 -19.27
N ILE A 234 -6.49 2.26 -19.48
CA ILE A 234 -6.26 3.14 -20.64
C ILE A 234 -4.90 3.82 -20.58
N LYS A 235 -4.39 4.11 -19.39
CA LYS A 235 -3.08 4.77 -19.16
C LYS A 235 -2.04 3.86 -18.50
N GLY A 236 -2.45 2.99 -17.59
CA GLY A 236 -1.56 2.24 -16.69
C GLY A 236 -1.27 0.79 -17.09
N SER A 237 -1.76 0.32 -18.23
CA SER A 237 -1.49 -1.04 -18.72
C SER A 237 -0.15 -1.13 -19.47
N GLU A 238 0.39 -2.34 -19.63
CA GLU A 238 1.65 -2.57 -20.34
C GLU A 238 1.64 -2.01 -21.78
N MET A 239 0.50 -2.13 -22.47
CA MET A 239 0.38 -1.71 -23.87
C MET A 239 0.65 -0.20 -24.03
N THR A 240 0.45 0.60 -22.99
CA THR A 240 0.68 2.05 -23.05
C THR A 240 2.15 2.41 -23.12
N LEU A 241 3.07 1.53 -22.72
CA LEU A 241 4.52 1.72 -22.85
C LEU A 241 4.98 1.83 -24.30
N LYS A 242 4.19 1.27 -25.24
CA LYS A 242 4.45 1.33 -26.69
C LYS A 242 3.44 2.22 -27.42
N ALA A 243 2.36 2.61 -26.76
CA ALA A 243 1.32 3.43 -27.35
C ALA A 243 1.82 4.87 -27.54
N LYS A 244 1.29 5.54 -28.56
CA LYS A 244 1.52 6.96 -28.75
C LYS A 244 0.91 7.74 -27.57
N ASP A 245 1.66 8.70 -27.05
CA ASP A 245 1.25 9.56 -25.93
C ASP A 245 0.87 8.78 -24.64
N HIS A 246 1.33 7.52 -24.50
CA HIS A 246 1.08 6.64 -23.36
C HIS A 246 -0.40 6.38 -23.04
N VAL A 247 -1.24 6.38 -24.07
CA VAL A 247 -2.68 6.21 -23.97
C VAL A 247 -3.14 5.17 -24.99
N LEU A 248 -3.96 4.20 -24.56
CA LEU A 248 -4.58 3.25 -25.49
C LEU A 248 -5.53 3.97 -26.44
N THR A 249 -5.53 3.57 -27.72
CA THR A 249 -6.53 4.05 -28.67
C THR A 249 -7.89 3.37 -28.41
N PRO A 250 -9.02 3.92 -28.91
CA PRO A 250 -10.31 3.27 -28.77
C PRO A 250 -10.32 1.82 -29.28
N GLU A 251 -9.57 1.54 -30.35
CA GLU A 251 -9.50 0.22 -31.00
C GLU A 251 -8.66 -0.77 -30.19
N ALA A 252 -7.64 -0.29 -29.48
CA ALA A 252 -6.80 -1.11 -28.60
C ALA A 252 -7.40 -1.29 -27.20
N TYR A 253 -8.39 -0.47 -26.83
CA TYR A 253 -9.04 -0.52 -25.53
C TYR A 253 -10.14 -1.58 -25.50
N CYS A 254 -10.00 -2.55 -24.58
CA CYS A 254 -11.03 -3.53 -24.27
C CYS A 254 -11.49 -3.33 -22.81
N PRO A 255 -12.77 -2.97 -22.56
CA PRO A 255 -13.28 -2.72 -21.21
C PRO A 255 -13.25 -3.99 -20.36
N ARG A 256 -12.81 -3.88 -19.11
CA ARG A 256 -12.60 -5.05 -18.24
C ARG A 256 -13.68 -5.19 -17.18
N SER A 257 -14.11 -4.07 -16.60
CA SER A 257 -15.09 -4.05 -15.51
C SER A 257 -16.55 -4.24 -15.96
N TYR A 258 -16.84 -4.12 -17.25
CA TYR A 258 -18.21 -4.09 -17.79
C TYR A 258 -18.41 -5.01 -19.00
N ALA A 259 -17.63 -6.09 -19.05
CA ALA A 259 -17.53 -7.03 -20.17
C ALA A 259 -18.80 -7.87 -20.37
N THR A 260 -19.92 -7.23 -20.72
CA THR A 260 -21.17 -7.87 -21.15
C THR A 260 -22.06 -6.97 -22.02
N SER A 261 -21.81 -5.66 -22.12
CA SER A 261 -22.64 -4.76 -22.95
C SER A 261 -21.86 -4.14 -24.10
N SER A 262 -22.27 -4.47 -25.32
CA SER A 262 -21.81 -3.81 -26.55
C SER A 262 -22.01 -2.29 -26.42
N GLY A 263 -20.93 -1.50 -26.54
CA GLY A 263 -20.96 -0.03 -26.47
C GLY A 263 -20.49 0.60 -25.16
N MET A 264 -20.28 -0.18 -24.08
CA MET A 264 -19.76 0.40 -22.82
C MET A 264 -18.32 0.94 -22.98
N GLY A 265 -17.51 0.30 -23.81
CA GLY A 265 -16.16 0.78 -24.10
C GLY A 265 -16.14 2.16 -24.74
N ASP A 266 -17.08 2.43 -25.66
CA ASP A 266 -17.20 3.74 -26.30
C ASP A 266 -17.59 4.82 -25.29
N ILE A 267 -18.50 4.49 -24.35
CA ILE A 267 -18.92 5.40 -23.27
C ILE A 267 -17.73 5.73 -22.37
N LEU A 268 -17.00 4.72 -21.91
CA LEU A 268 -15.83 4.90 -21.04
C LEU A 268 -14.74 5.70 -21.74
N TYR A 269 -14.49 5.43 -23.01
CA TYR A 269 -13.49 6.17 -23.77
C TYR A 269 -13.90 7.63 -24.02
N GLN A 270 -15.18 7.90 -24.30
CA GLN A 270 -15.70 9.27 -24.39
C GLN A 270 -15.57 10.03 -23.06
N LEU A 271 -15.87 9.38 -21.94
CA LEU A 271 -15.65 9.95 -20.61
C LEU A 271 -14.16 10.20 -20.36
N PHE A 272 -13.28 9.28 -20.76
CA PHE A 272 -11.83 9.44 -20.66
C PHE A 272 -11.32 10.64 -21.46
N GLN A 273 -11.84 10.85 -22.68
CA GLN A 273 -11.52 12.03 -23.48
C GLN A 273 -11.98 13.33 -22.80
N ALA A 274 -13.17 13.34 -22.20
CA ALA A 274 -13.68 14.49 -21.45
C ALA A 274 -12.80 14.78 -20.21
N TYR A 275 -12.43 13.72 -19.48
CA TYR A 275 -11.47 13.79 -18.37
C TYR A 275 -10.14 14.40 -18.81
N CYS A 276 -9.55 13.92 -19.91
CA CYS A 276 -8.30 14.45 -20.44
C CYS A 276 -8.40 15.92 -20.85
N LYS A 277 -9.53 16.35 -21.44
CA LYS A 277 -9.76 17.77 -21.79
C LYS A 277 -9.78 18.64 -20.53
N LEU A 278 -10.48 18.21 -19.48
CA LEU A 278 -10.55 18.95 -18.22
C LEU A 278 -9.20 18.99 -17.51
N LYS A 279 -8.48 17.86 -17.49
CA LYS A 279 -7.12 17.74 -16.95
C LYS A 279 -6.16 18.73 -17.61
N ARG A 280 -6.13 18.78 -18.95
CA ARG A 280 -5.31 19.74 -19.71
C ARG A 280 -5.67 21.20 -19.42
N LYS A 281 -6.96 21.50 -19.26
CA LYS A 281 -7.41 22.86 -18.92
C LYS A 281 -6.94 23.30 -17.53
N ARG A 282 -6.76 22.36 -16.59
CA ARG A 282 -6.35 22.62 -15.21
C ARG A 282 -4.85 22.51 -14.96
N ASP A 283 -4.08 22.02 -15.93
CA ASP A 283 -2.63 21.76 -15.77
C ASP A 283 -2.33 20.80 -14.60
N GLU A 284 -3.17 19.77 -14.46
CA GLU A 284 -3.05 18.74 -13.43
C GLU A 284 -2.57 17.42 -14.04
N ARG A 285 -1.96 16.56 -13.21
CA ARG A 285 -1.38 15.27 -13.60
C ARG A 285 -1.94 14.14 -12.75
N ASP A 286 -2.12 12.98 -13.34
CA ASP A 286 -2.53 11.76 -12.63
C ASP A 286 -1.34 10.81 -12.39
N GLN A 287 -1.55 9.76 -11.59
CA GLN A 287 -0.49 8.80 -11.24
C GLN A 287 0.18 8.18 -12.48
N ALA A 288 -0.59 7.87 -13.54
CA ALA A 288 -0.03 7.26 -14.73
C ALA A 288 0.80 8.25 -15.55
N ASP A 289 0.43 9.55 -15.60
CA ASP A 289 1.28 10.57 -16.26
C ASP A 289 2.67 10.61 -15.61
N ARG A 290 2.70 10.60 -14.28
CA ARG A 290 3.92 10.66 -13.49
C ARG A 290 4.83 9.46 -13.76
N THR A 291 4.28 8.25 -13.70
CA THR A 291 5.07 7.04 -13.95
C THR A 291 5.63 7.02 -15.38
N HIS A 292 4.86 7.42 -16.39
CA HIS A 292 5.34 7.51 -17.77
C HIS A 292 6.44 8.55 -17.96
N GLU A 293 6.29 9.75 -17.36
CA GLU A 293 7.32 10.80 -17.39
C GLU A 293 8.65 10.28 -16.81
N VAL A 294 8.58 9.56 -15.68
CA VAL A 294 9.76 8.95 -15.06
C VAL A 294 10.36 7.86 -15.94
N LEU A 295 9.54 6.95 -16.46
CA LEU A 295 9.99 5.84 -17.31
C LEU A 295 10.64 6.33 -18.61
N ASP A 296 10.08 7.35 -19.26
CA ASP A 296 10.64 7.95 -20.47
C ASP A 296 12.00 8.56 -20.20
N ALA A 297 12.14 9.28 -19.10
CA ALA A 297 13.40 9.88 -18.74
C ALA A 297 14.47 8.83 -18.38
N VAL A 298 14.09 7.78 -17.63
CA VAL A 298 14.98 6.64 -17.34
C VAL A 298 15.40 5.94 -18.63
N LYS A 299 14.49 5.77 -19.59
CA LYS A 299 14.79 5.17 -20.90
C LYS A 299 15.74 6.03 -21.74
N GLN A 300 15.63 7.36 -21.65
CA GLN A 300 16.46 8.29 -22.42
C GLN A 300 17.83 8.55 -21.80
N LYS A 301 17.89 8.74 -20.48
CA LYS A 301 19.09 9.20 -19.75
C LYS A 301 19.77 8.09 -18.93
N GLY A 302 19.10 6.95 -18.76
CA GLY A 302 19.47 5.97 -17.75
C GLY A 302 18.99 6.35 -16.36
N LEU A 303 18.96 5.38 -15.46
CA LEU A 303 18.73 5.62 -14.04
C LEU A 303 20.03 6.16 -13.41
N LEU A 304 19.95 7.28 -12.69
CA LEU A 304 21.06 7.84 -11.94
C LEU A 304 21.19 7.14 -10.58
N GLY A 305 22.41 7.11 -10.02
CA GLY A 305 22.67 6.52 -8.71
C GLY A 305 22.98 5.03 -8.70
N CYS A 306 23.21 4.52 -7.50
CA CYS A 306 23.46 3.11 -7.26
C CYS A 306 22.13 2.34 -7.16
N LYS A 307 21.99 1.33 -8.02
CA LYS A 307 20.85 0.41 -8.01
C LYS A 307 20.79 -0.41 -6.72
N ILE A 308 19.60 -0.90 -6.42
CA ILE A 308 19.32 -1.73 -5.24
C ILE A 308 19.53 -3.21 -5.57
N ASP A 309 19.85 -4.00 -4.55
CA ASP A 309 20.15 -5.44 -4.64
C ASP A 309 18.92 -6.32 -4.49
N TYR A 310 18.06 -5.96 -3.55
CA TYR A 310 16.84 -6.71 -3.27
C TYR A 310 15.68 -5.76 -3.14
N LEU A 311 14.59 -6.07 -3.84
CA LEU A 311 13.37 -5.29 -3.88
C LEU A 311 12.20 -6.16 -3.46
N TYR A 312 11.54 -5.73 -2.40
CA TYR A 312 10.41 -6.40 -1.78
C TYR A 312 9.20 -5.49 -1.94
N VAL A 313 8.22 -5.88 -2.75
CA VAL A 313 7.02 -5.10 -3.05
C VAL A 313 5.81 -5.82 -2.47
N ASP A 314 5.19 -5.19 -1.48
CA ASP A 314 3.98 -5.70 -0.83
C ASP A 314 2.74 -5.01 -1.39
N GLU A 315 1.60 -5.68 -1.32
CA GLU A 315 0.31 -5.21 -1.85
C GLU A 315 0.40 -4.80 -3.34
N VAL A 316 1.09 -5.60 -4.16
CA VAL A 316 1.37 -5.29 -5.58
C VAL A 316 0.13 -4.96 -6.42
N GLN A 317 -1.03 -5.43 -5.99
CA GLN A 317 -2.31 -5.12 -6.63
C GLN A 317 -2.74 -3.66 -6.48
N ASP A 318 -2.13 -2.87 -5.60
CA ASP A 318 -2.39 -1.44 -5.44
C ASP A 318 -1.53 -0.55 -6.35
N ASN A 319 -0.60 -1.15 -7.10
CA ASN A 319 0.23 -0.47 -8.09
C ASN A 319 -0.38 -0.56 -9.49
N LEU A 320 -0.06 0.42 -10.34
CA LEU A 320 -0.31 0.30 -11.78
C LEU A 320 0.65 -0.73 -12.37
N LEU A 321 0.26 -1.38 -13.47
CA LEU A 321 1.14 -2.35 -14.10
C LEU A 321 2.45 -1.70 -14.57
N ILE A 322 2.39 -0.46 -15.08
CA ILE A 322 3.57 0.33 -15.44
C ILE A 322 4.48 0.70 -14.25
N ASP A 323 3.94 0.79 -13.02
CA ASP A 323 4.74 1.08 -11.82
C ASP A 323 5.75 -0.05 -11.56
N THR A 324 5.38 -1.28 -11.91
CA THR A 324 6.23 -2.46 -11.74
C THR A 324 7.46 -2.42 -12.64
N LEU A 325 7.38 -1.76 -13.80
CA LEU A 325 8.54 -1.53 -14.67
C LEU A 325 9.53 -0.55 -14.03
N LEU A 326 9.03 0.53 -13.42
CA LEU A 326 9.88 1.48 -12.70
C LEU A 326 10.60 0.79 -11.55
N LEU A 327 9.83 0.07 -10.71
CA LEU A 327 10.35 -0.73 -9.60
C LEU A 327 11.38 -1.77 -10.08
N ARG A 328 11.11 -2.47 -11.18
CA ARG A 328 12.08 -3.41 -11.75
C ARG A 328 13.36 -2.72 -12.25
N SER A 329 13.26 -1.51 -12.78
CA SER A 329 14.39 -0.78 -13.37
C SER A 329 15.44 -0.33 -12.34
N ILE A 330 15.00 -0.08 -11.10
CA ILE A 330 15.88 0.32 -9.99
C ILE A 330 16.63 -0.84 -9.34
N CYS A 331 16.14 -2.07 -9.49
CA CYS A 331 16.79 -3.28 -8.98
C CYS A 331 17.79 -3.86 -10.01
N ARG A 332 19.05 -4.05 -9.60
CA ARG A 332 20.08 -4.65 -10.47
C ARG A 332 19.98 -6.16 -10.53
N ASN A 333 19.61 -6.81 -9.43
CA ASN A 333 19.58 -8.26 -9.31
C ASN A 333 18.28 -8.81 -9.92
N SER A 334 18.39 -9.66 -10.95
CA SER A 334 17.22 -10.32 -11.55
C SER A 334 16.57 -11.36 -10.65
N ASN A 335 17.31 -11.85 -9.66
CA ASN A 335 16.84 -12.84 -8.65
C ASN A 335 16.51 -12.18 -7.31
N GLY A 336 16.61 -10.85 -7.21
CA GLY A 336 16.43 -10.10 -5.97
C GLY A 336 15.02 -9.56 -5.78
N LEU A 337 14.02 -10.04 -6.53
CA LEU A 337 12.67 -9.47 -6.50
C LEU A 337 11.75 -10.32 -5.63
N PHE A 338 10.90 -9.68 -4.86
CA PHE A 338 9.82 -10.33 -4.14
C PHE A 338 8.55 -9.53 -4.37
N TRP A 339 7.55 -10.13 -5.01
CA TRP A 339 6.27 -9.51 -5.30
C TRP A 339 5.18 -10.24 -4.52
N ALA A 340 4.55 -9.56 -3.57
CA ALA A 340 3.50 -10.12 -2.74
C ALA A 340 2.17 -9.41 -2.97
N GLY A 341 1.07 -10.16 -3.09
CA GLY A 341 -0.26 -9.55 -3.19
C GLY A 341 -1.43 -10.47 -2.86
N ASP A 342 -2.59 -9.86 -2.67
CA ASP A 342 -3.87 -10.53 -2.48
C ASP A 342 -4.87 -10.11 -3.56
N THR A 343 -5.22 -11.06 -4.42
CA THR A 343 -6.22 -10.85 -5.49
C THR A 343 -7.62 -10.52 -4.98
N ALA A 344 -7.99 -10.88 -3.74
CA ALA A 344 -9.28 -10.46 -3.17
C ALA A 344 -9.27 -9.05 -2.57
N GLN A 345 -8.11 -8.50 -2.23
CA GLN A 345 -8.01 -7.16 -1.64
C GLN A 345 -7.72 -6.09 -2.69
N THR A 346 -8.30 -6.23 -3.89
CA THR A 346 -8.23 -5.21 -4.94
C THR A 346 -9.20 -4.07 -4.61
N ILE A 347 -8.89 -3.31 -3.55
CA ILE A 347 -9.71 -2.19 -3.05
C ILE A 347 -9.17 -0.82 -3.43
N SER A 348 -7.91 -0.73 -3.89
CA SER A 348 -7.31 0.54 -4.32
C SER A 348 -8.02 1.08 -5.57
N VAL A 349 -8.59 2.28 -5.42
CA VAL A 349 -9.38 2.91 -6.48
C VAL A 349 -8.44 3.45 -7.56
N GLY A 350 -8.53 2.91 -8.78
CA GLY A 350 -7.57 3.21 -9.84
C GLY A 350 -6.84 1.97 -10.37
N SER A 351 -6.87 0.87 -9.61
CA SER A 351 -6.25 -0.39 -10.01
C SER A 351 -7.26 -1.31 -10.71
N ALA A 352 -7.03 -1.61 -11.99
CA ALA A 352 -7.73 -2.66 -12.74
C ALA A 352 -6.94 -3.99 -12.72
N PHE A 353 -6.15 -4.18 -11.67
CA PHE A 353 -5.09 -5.18 -11.61
C PHE A 353 -5.62 -6.61 -11.68
N GLN A 354 -5.00 -7.41 -12.54
CA GLN A 354 -5.10 -8.86 -12.50
C GLN A 354 -3.70 -9.44 -12.29
N PHE A 355 -3.54 -10.31 -11.30
CA PHE A 355 -2.23 -10.89 -10.99
C PHE A 355 -1.65 -11.68 -12.17
N ASN A 356 -2.49 -12.30 -13.01
CA ASN A 356 -2.03 -12.96 -14.22
C ASN A 356 -1.42 -11.99 -15.24
N GLU A 357 -1.85 -10.73 -15.28
CA GLU A 357 -1.20 -9.71 -16.10
C GLU A 357 0.12 -9.26 -15.52
N LEU A 358 0.22 -9.10 -14.18
CA LEU A 358 1.49 -8.84 -13.54
C LEU A 358 2.49 -9.94 -13.89
N LYS A 359 2.10 -11.21 -13.70
CA LYS A 359 2.93 -12.36 -14.09
C LYS A 359 3.25 -12.35 -15.56
N ALA A 360 2.29 -12.15 -16.44
CA ALA A 360 2.54 -12.19 -17.87
C ALA A 360 3.42 -11.02 -18.34
N PHE A 361 3.28 -9.84 -17.71
CA PHE A 361 4.08 -8.66 -17.97
C PHE A 361 5.51 -8.86 -17.47
N LEU A 362 5.68 -9.24 -16.21
CA LEU A 362 6.98 -9.54 -15.63
C LEU A 362 7.62 -10.73 -16.33
N PHE A 363 6.89 -11.79 -16.66
CA PHE A 363 7.37 -12.88 -17.51
C PHE A 363 7.79 -12.39 -18.89
N ARG A 364 7.08 -11.47 -19.55
CA ARG A 364 7.53 -10.91 -20.83
C ARG A 364 8.79 -10.06 -20.68
N MET A 365 8.90 -9.32 -19.58
CA MET A 365 10.11 -8.60 -19.22
C MET A 365 11.26 -9.56 -18.87
N GLU A 366 10.93 -10.70 -18.28
CA GLU A 366 11.83 -11.71 -17.74
C GLU A 366 11.82 -13.01 -18.55
N ALA A 367 11.43 -13.01 -19.84
CA ALA A 367 11.25 -14.20 -20.70
C ALA A 367 12.57 -14.97 -21.00
N LEU A 368 13.54 -14.77 -20.12
CA LEU A 368 14.78 -15.47 -19.89
C LEU A 368 14.72 -16.41 -18.65
N TRP A 369 13.61 -16.52 -17.89
CA TRP A 369 13.50 -17.37 -16.67
C TRP A 369 12.20 -18.21 -16.57
N PRO A 370 12.24 -19.53 -16.84
CA PRO A 370 11.04 -20.38 -16.94
C PRO A 370 10.44 -20.94 -15.63
N SER A 371 10.99 -20.65 -14.44
CA SER A 371 10.72 -21.47 -13.23
C SER A 371 10.44 -20.71 -11.93
N ALA A 372 9.99 -19.45 -11.97
CA ALA A 372 9.96 -18.58 -10.78
C ALA A 372 8.59 -18.42 -10.09
N ILE A 373 7.58 -19.24 -10.39
CA ILE A 373 6.22 -19.01 -9.86
C ILE A 373 5.73 -20.23 -9.08
N ASP A 374 5.74 -20.10 -7.75
CA ASP A 374 4.97 -20.97 -6.87
C ASP A 374 3.54 -20.41 -6.75
N ILE A 375 2.55 -21.24 -7.04
CA ILE A 375 1.14 -20.91 -6.83
C ILE A 375 0.75 -21.58 -5.53
N LEU A 376 0.69 -20.81 -4.44
CA LEU A 376 0.14 -21.29 -3.18
C LEU A 376 -1.35 -21.58 -3.35
N ASP A 377 -1.79 -22.69 -2.79
CA ASP A 377 -3.21 -23.05 -2.78
C ASP A 377 -4.03 -22.03 -1.97
N ARG A 378 -5.30 -21.90 -2.32
CA ARG A 378 -6.23 -21.02 -1.61
C ARG A 378 -6.41 -21.52 -0.19
N GLU A 379 -5.76 -20.86 0.77
CA GLU A 379 -5.95 -21.15 2.19
C GLU A 379 -7.43 -20.98 2.57
N ARG A 380 -7.98 -21.98 3.24
CA ARG A 380 -9.26 -21.92 3.94
C ARG A 380 -8.92 -22.00 5.42
N GLY A 381 -9.37 -21.03 6.21
CA GLY A 381 -9.28 -21.13 7.65
C GLY A 381 -9.84 -22.48 8.10
N ILE A 382 -9.04 -23.26 8.83
CA ILE A 382 -9.45 -24.57 9.36
C ILE A 382 -10.61 -24.39 10.36
N VAL A 383 -10.75 -23.18 10.89
CA VAL A 383 -11.78 -22.76 11.84
C VAL A 383 -12.50 -21.55 11.24
N ASP A 384 -13.83 -21.54 11.30
CA ASP A 384 -14.62 -20.34 10.99
C ASP A 384 -14.13 -19.17 11.87
N GLY A 385 -13.90 -18.02 11.25
CA GLY A 385 -13.61 -16.79 11.99
C GLY A 385 -14.72 -16.51 13.01
N LYS A 386 -14.36 -15.94 14.18
CA LYS A 386 -15.36 -15.54 15.18
C LYS A 386 -16.40 -14.64 14.50
N LYS A 387 -17.68 -14.97 14.67
CA LYS A 387 -18.78 -14.16 14.15
C LYS A 387 -18.66 -12.73 14.71
N PRO A 388 -18.85 -11.69 13.90
CA PRO A 388 -18.77 -10.32 14.38
C PRO A 388 -19.81 -10.09 15.48
N LEU A 389 -19.37 -9.52 16.60
CA LEU A 389 -20.24 -9.15 17.70
C LEU A 389 -20.80 -7.75 17.43
N PHE A 390 -22.12 -7.65 17.24
CA PHE A 390 -22.78 -6.35 17.16
C PHE A 390 -23.00 -5.81 18.57
N VAL A 391 -22.29 -4.74 18.92
CA VAL A 391 -22.46 -4.03 20.18
C VAL A 391 -23.20 -2.73 19.90
N SER A 392 -24.39 -2.56 20.49
CA SER A 392 -25.11 -1.28 20.45
C SER A 392 -24.53 -0.38 21.53
N ILE A 393 -23.48 0.36 21.19
CA ILE A 393 -22.93 1.41 22.06
C ILE A 393 -23.85 2.63 21.90
N LEU A 394 -24.60 2.95 22.96
CA LEU A 394 -25.62 4.01 22.93
C LEU A 394 -25.05 5.43 23.04
N ASP A 395 -23.78 5.58 23.43
CA ASP A 395 -23.11 6.88 23.58
C ASP A 395 -21.57 6.75 23.53
N ALA A 396 -20.88 7.76 22.98
CA ALA A 396 -19.41 7.84 22.87
C ALA A 396 -18.71 7.80 24.24
N SER A 397 -19.41 8.21 25.30
CA SER A 397 -18.98 8.12 26.69
C SER A 397 -18.70 6.68 27.14
N HIS A 398 -19.52 5.72 26.68
CA HIS A 398 -19.33 4.30 27.00
C HIS A 398 -18.17 3.68 26.23
N LEU A 399 -17.84 4.24 25.06
CA LEU A 399 -16.67 3.90 24.28
C LEU A 399 -15.42 4.17 25.12
N LYS A 400 -15.26 5.38 25.67
CA LYS A 400 -14.16 5.70 26.61
C LYS A 400 -14.08 4.69 27.74
N SER A 401 -15.18 4.39 28.42
CA SER A 401 -15.19 3.39 29.52
C SER A 401 -14.91 1.95 29.09
N PHE A 402 -15.14 1.61 27.82
CA PHE A 402 -14.78 0.31 27.24
C PHE A 402 -13.26 0.23 26.98
N PHE A 403 -12.62 1.38 26.68
CA PHE A 403 -11.18 1.51 26.42
C PHE A 403 -10.35 2.02 27.62
N THR A 404 -10.98 2.43 28.72
CA THR A 404 -10.32 2.77 29.98
C THR A 404 -10.85 1.83 31.06
N SER A 405 -10.02 0.89 31.54
CA SER A 405 -10.30 0.25 32.83
C SER A 405 -10.36 1.36 33.88
N GLY A 406 -11.19 1.24 34.91
CA GLY A 406 -11.63 2.32 35.81
C GLY A 406 -10.56 3.05 36.66
N SER A 407 -9.32 3.18 36.20
CA SER A 407 -8.30 4.11 36.65
C SER A 407 -8.02 5.15 35.54
N ASP A 408 -7.88 6.42 35.90
CA ASP A 408 -7.56 7.58 35.02
C ASP A 408 -6.21 7.47 34.25
N THR A 409 -5.60 6.29 34.20
CA THR A 409 -4.48 5.97 33.32
C THR A 409 -5.04 5.49 31.99
N PRO A 410 -4.79 6.17 30.86
CA PRO A 410 -5.14 5.64 29.55
C PRO A 410 -4.50 4.25 29.44
N ILE A 411 -5.29 3.25 29.06
CA ILE A 411 -4.72 1.97 28.66
C ILE A 411 -3.72 2.33 27.57
N GLU A 412 -2.42 2.10 27.83
CA GLU A 412 -1.45 2.06 26.75
C GLU A 412 -1.95 0.98 25.83
N LEU A 413 -2.62 1.40 24.76
CA LEU A 413 -3.11 0.52 23.73
C LEU A 413 -1.87 -0.14 23.14
N GLY A 414 -1.65 -1.35 23.62
CA GLY A 414 -0.74 -2.30 23.03
C GLY A 414 -1.06 -2.37 21.55
N HIS A 415 -0.04 -2.61 20.77
CA HIS A 415 0.08 -2.28 19.36
C HIS A 415 -0.78 -3.19 18.45
N ASN A 416 -1.84 -3.77 19.02
CA ASN A 416 -2.61 -4.92 18.59
C ASN A 416 -4.13 -4.68 18.58
N GLN A 417 -4.63 -3.48 18.91
CA GLN A 417 -6.07 -3.16 18.82
C GLN A 417 -6.31 -1.92 17.95
N CYS A 418 -7.35 -1.91 17.11
CA CYS A 418 -7.69 -0.75 16.27
C CYS A 418 -9.20 -0.48 16.14
N ILE A 419 -9.52 0.78 15.83
CA ILE A 419 -10.87 1.20 15.44
C ILE A 419 -10.88 1.48 13.93
N LEU A 420 -11.71 0.76 13.19
CA LEU A 420 -11.92 0.98 11.76
C LEU A 420 -13.13 1.89 11.52
N VAL A 421 -12.90 2.94 10.76
CA VAL A 421 -13.92 3.90 10.31
C VAL A 421 -14.02 3.91 8.79
N ARG A 422 -15.13 4.44 8.28
CA ARG A 422 -15.44 4.46 6.84
C ARG A 422 -14.49 5.33 6.03
N ASP A 423 -14.21 6.54 6.51
CA ASP A 423 -13.42 7.56 5.83
C ASP A 423 -12.75 8.51 6.82
N ASP A 424 -11.90 9.41 6.32
CA ASP A 424 -11.16 10.37 7.14
C ASP A 424 -12.08 11.38 7.84
N ALA A 425 -13.27 11.65 7.30
CA ALA A 425 -14.25 12.52 7.96
C ALA A 425 -14.83 11.84 9.20
N ALA A 426 -15.19 10.55 9.12
CA ALA A 426 -15.60 9.74 10.25
C ALA A 426 -14.48 9.60 11.28
N ARG A 427 -13.22 9.44 10.84
CA ARG A 427 -12.02 9.44 11.69
C ARG A 427 -11.91 10.72 12.50
N ALA A 428 -12.02 11.88 11.84
CA ALA A 428 -11.90 13.18 12.48
C ALA A 428 -13.03 13.44 13.49
N ARG A 429 -14.28 13.08 13.14
CA ARG A 429 -15.43 13.18 14.07
C ARG A 429 -15.23 12.33 15.31
N LEU A 430 -14.84 11.07 15.12
CA LEU A 430 -14.59 10.17 16.25
C LEU A 430 -13.46 10.73 17.14
N LYS A 431 -12.32 11.11 16.57
CA LYS A 431 -11.22 11.74 17.35
C LYS A 431 -11.68 12.96 18.16
N GLN A 432 -12.57 13.78 17.61
CA GLN A 432 -13.11 14.94 18.32
C GLN A 432 -14.02 14.56 19.49
N GLU A 433 -14.79 13.49 19.36
CA GLU A 433 -15.72 13.01 20.39
C GLU A 433 -15.02 12.25 21.52
N VAL A 434 -14.13 11.32 21.16
CA VAL A 434 -13.50 10.42 22.12
C VAL A 434 -12.09 10.83 22.54
N GLY A 435 -11.47 11.79 21.88
CA GLY A 435 -10.08 12.16 22.12
C GLY A 435 -9.11 11.11 21.60
N ASP A 436 -7.87 11.14 22.09
CA ASP A 436 -6.84 10.18 21.71
C ASP A 436 -6.99 8.89 22.54
N ILE A 437 -7.86 8.02 22.06
CA ILE A 437 -8.14 6.70 22.67
C ILE A 437 -7.61 5.57 21.79
N GLY A 438 -6.61 5.81 20.95
CA GLY A 438 -5.93 4.77 20.18
C GLY A 438 -5.86 4.92 18.67
N VAL A 439 -5.46 3.81 18.03
CA VAL A 439 -5.23 3.73 16.59
C VAL A 439 -6.57 3.67 15.83
N ILE A 440 -7.06 4.82 15.40
CA ILE A 440 -8.25 4.94 14.54
C ILE A 440 -7.81 5.02 13.07
N LEU A 441 -8.22 4.05 12.25
CA LEU A 441 -7.82 3.92 10.84
C LEU A 441 -9.04 3.83 9.92
N THR A 442 -8.88 4.31 8.69
CA THR A 442 -9.79 3.94 7.59
C THR A 442 -9.43 2.53 7.10
N LEU A 443 -10.35 1.85 6.40
CA LEU A 443 -10.05 0.56 5.74
C LEU A 443 -8.83 0.64 4.81
N TYR A 444 -8.64 1.79 4.15
CA TYR A 444 -7.49 2.00 3.28
C TYR A 444 -6.19 2.04 4.09
N ASN A 445 -6.20 2.71 5.24
CA ASN A 445 -5.01 2.84 6.10
C ASN A 445 -4.71 1.56 6.90
N SER A 446 -5.72 0.73 7.18
CA SER A 446 -5.55 -0.55 7.87
C SER A 446 -5.10 -1.69 6.97
N LYS A 447 -5.02 -1.48 5.65
CA LYS A 447 -4.69 -2.53 4.70
C LYS A 447 -3.27 -3.07 4.94
N GLY A 448 -3.16 -4.40 4.99
CA GLY A 448 -1.92 -5.12 5.25
C GLY A 448 -1.49 -5.11 6.73
N LEU A 449 -2.25 -4.45 7.61
CA LEU A 449 -2.02 -4.50 9.05
C LEU A 449 -2.85 -5.62 9.69
N GLU A 450 -2.27 -6.24 10.72
CA GLU A 450 -2.93 -7.27 11.52
C GLU A 450 -3.16 -6.74 12.94
N PHE A 451 -4.34 -7.01 13.49
CA PHE A 451 -4.75 -6.60 14.83
C PHE A 451 -5.45 -7.77 15.52
N ASP A 452 -5.23 -7.91 16.83
CA ASP A 452 -5.89 -8.92 17.66
C ASP A 452 -7.37 -8.57 17.90
N ASP A 453 -7.66 -7.28 18.15
CA ASP A 453 -9.03 -6.79 18.33
C ASP A 453 -9.33 -5.61 17.39
N VAL A 454 -10.42 -5.73 16.63
CA VAL A 454 -10.87 -4.73 15.66
C VAL A 454 -12.30 -4.30 15.98
N ILE A 455 -12.49 -2.99 16.16
CA ILE A 455 -13.83 -2.39 16.34
C ILE A 455 -14.19 -1.61 15.08
N ILE A 456 -15.24 -2.04 14.40
CA ILE A 456 -15.81 -1.30 13.26
C ILE A 456 -16.82 -0.28 13.81
N TRP A 457 -16.49 1.00 13.73
CA TRP A 457 -17.30 2.08 14.30
C TRP A 457 -18.20 2.73 13.25
N ASN A 458 -19.52 2.70 13.49
CA ASN A 458 -20.56 3.39 12.71
C ASN A 458 -20.37 3.34 11.17
N PHE A 459 -19.80 2.25 10.66
CA PHE A 459 -19.31 2.19 9.28
C PHE A 459 -20.39 2.42 8.21
N PHE A 460 -21.62 2.04 8.54
CA PHE A 460 -22.79 2.17 7.67
C PHE A 460 -23.60 3.45 7.90
N GLU A 461 -23.28 4.27 8.90
CA GLU A 461 -24.03 5.49 9.25
C GLU A 461 -24.06 6.48 8.07
N ASP A 462 -22.93 6.64 7.39
CA ASP A 462 -22.77 7.50 6.21
C ASP A 462 -23.05 6.77 4.88
N SER A 463 -23.77 5.64 4.89
CA SER A 463 -24.13 4.95 3.65
C SER A 463 -25.00 5.85 2.77
N THR A 464 -24.58 6.09 1.53
CA THR A 464 -25.35 6.86 0.55
C THR A 464 -26.52 6.07 -0.04
N PHE A 465 -26.69 4.82 0.36
CA PHE A 465 -27.76 3.96 -0.12
C PHE A 465 -29.01 4.11 0.74
N GLU A 466 -30.16 4.21 0.08
CA GLU A 466 -31.46 4.24 0.76
C GLU A 466 -31.69 2.97 1.60
N THR A 467 -32.36 3.12 2.75
CA THR A 467 -32.74 2.02 3.64
C THR A 467 -33.55 0.92 2.93
N SER A 468 -34.27 1.29 1.86
CA SER A 468 -35.02 0.37 0.98
C SER A 468 -34.11 -0.70 0.36
N ARG A 469 -32.87 -0.35 -0.01
CA ARG A 469 -31.89 -1.28 -0.59
C ARG A 469 -31.24 -2.19 0.45
N TRP A 470 -30.96 -1.66 1.63
CA TRP A 470 -30.49 -2.46 2.77
C TRP A 470 -31.52 -3.53 3.17
N ARG A 471 -32.82 -3.19 3.15
CA ARG A 471 -33.89 -4.17 3.38
C ARG A 471 -33.92 -5.29 2.34
N GLN A 472 -33.70 -4.98 1.06
CA GLN A 472 -33.63 -5.98 0.00
C GLN A 472 -32.47 -6.97 0.25
N LEU A 473 -31.28 -6.46 0.59
CA LEU A 473 -30.12 -7.29 0.94
C LEU A 473 -30.42 -8.21 2.14
N ILE A 474 -31.00 -7.67 3.20
CA ILE A 474 -31.34 -8.42 4.42
C ILE A 474 -32.38 -9.51 4.13
N VAL A 475 -33.42 -9.21 3.34
CA VAL A 475 -34.44 -10.18 2.94
C VAL A 475 -33.83 -11.31 2.09
N CYS A 476 -32.93 -10.97 1.17
CA CYS A 476 -32.20 -11.95 0.37
C CYS A 476 -31.27 -12.85 1.21
N VAL A 477 -30.54 -12.29 2.19
CA VAL A 477 -29.58 -13.03 3.02
C VAL A 477 -30.27 -13.87 4.10
N LEU A 478 -31.35 -13.37 4.70
CA LEU A 478 -32.06 -14.05 5.79
C LEU A 478 -33.15 -15.02 5.32
N GLY A 479 -33.39 -15.12 4.00
CA GLY A 479 -34.32 -16.10 3.43
C GLY A 479 -35.75 -16.01 3.95
N LYS A 480 -36.20 -14.84 4.41
CA LYS A 480 -37.59 -14.67 4.86
C LYS A 480 -38.49 -14.50 3.65
N GLU A 481 -39.22 -15.55 3.31
CA GLU A 481 -40.38 -15.49 2.42
C GLU A 481 -41.42 -14.52 3.02
N SER A 482 -41.37 -13.25 2.61
CA SER A 482 -42.55 -12.40 2.65
C SER A 482 -42.82 -11.85 1.26
N THR A 483 -44.10 -11.88 0.92
CA THR A 483 -44.67 -11.68 -0.41
C THR A 483 -44.27 -10.32 -1.00
N THR A 484 -43.93 -10.34 -2.29
CA THR A 484 -43.33 -9.26 -3.11
C THR A 484 -41.83 -9.05 -2.93
N CYS A 485 -41.03 -10.04 -3.35
CA CYS A 485 -39.63 -9.80 -3.65
C CYS A 485 -39.54 -8.98 -4.96
N PRO A 486 -39.09 -7.71 -4.96
CA PRO A 486 -38.77 -7.04 -6.21
C PRO A 486 -37.68 -7.84 -6.93
N SER A 487 -37.78 -7.95 -8.26
CA SER A 487 -36.85 -8.75 -9.07
C SER A 487 -35.40 -8.49 -8.68
N PHE A 488 -34.66 -9.56 -8.37
CA PHE A 488 -33.23 -9.53 -8.10
C PHE A 488 -32.50 -8.91 -9.30
N ASP A 489 -32.03 -7.68 -9.13
CA ASP A 489 -31.26 -6.95 -10.13
C ASP A 489 -29.85 -6.79 -9.57
N GLU A 490 -28.96 -7.68 -9.99
CA GLU A 490 -27.56 -7.76 -9.58
C GLU A 490 -26.88 -6.39 -9.74
N SER A 491 -27.21 -5.65 -10.81
CA SER A 491 -26.66 -4.32 -11.08
C SER A 491 -26.99 -3.27 -10.00
N ARG A 492 -28.11 -3.41 -9.31
CA ARG A 492 -28.58 -2.47 -8.27
C ARG A 492 -27.96 -2.74 -6.89
N LEU A 493 -27.51 -3.97 -6.65
CA LEU A 493 -26.95 -4.41 -5.38
C LEU A 493 -25.41 -4.47 -5.36
N ILE A 494 -24.73 -4.41 -6.52
CA ILE A 494 -23.25 -4.36 -6.59
C ILE A 494 -22.66 -3.29 -5.66
N GLY A 495 -23.29 -2.11 -5.58
CA GLY A 495 -22.85 -1.03 -4.70
C GLY A 495 -22.95 -1.38 -3.20
N LEU A 496 -24.06 -2.01 -2.77
CA LEU A 496 -24.22 -2.47 -1.39
C LEU A 496 -23.32 -3.68 -1.08
N SER A 497 -23.22 -4.63 -2.01
CA SER A 497 -22.31 -5.77 -1.87
C SER A 497 -20.88 -5.30 -1.73
N SER A 498 -20.48 -4.23 -2.44
CA SER A 498 -19.16 -3.61 -2.26
C SER A 498 -19.00 -2.97 -0.87
N GLU A 499 -20.01 -2.29 -0.33
CA GLU A 499 -19.96 -1.77 1.04
C GLU A 499 -19.86 -2.87 2.10
N VAL A 500 -20.62 -3.97 1.95
CA VAL A 500 -20.58 -5.10 2.88
C VAL A 500 -19.28 -5.90 2.75
N CYS A 501 -18.79 -6.14 1.53
CA CYS A 501 -17.49 -6.77 1.31
C CYS A 501 -16.35 -5.94 1.90
N ARG A 502 -16.41 -4.60 1.81
CA ARG A 502 -15.43 -3.71 2.44
C ARG A 502 -15.44 -3.77 3.96
N ALA A 503 -16.60 -3.94 4.59
CA ALA A 503 -16.69 -4.08 6.04
C ALA A 503 -16.30 -5.48 6.54
N HIS A 504 -16.38 -6.49 5.67
CA HIS A 504 -16.01 -7.87 6.01
C HIS A 504 -14.52 -8.17 5.81
N GLN A 505 -13.90 -7.52 4.82
CA GLN A 505 -12.45 -7.48 4.63
C GLN A 505 -11.80 -6.65 5.73
#